data_AF-A0A127CH23-F1
#
_entry.id   AF-A0A127CH23-F1
#
_cell.length_a   1.000
_cell.length_b   1.000
_cell.length_c   1.000
_cell.angle_alpha   90.00
_cell.angle_beta   90.00
_cell.angle_gamma   90.00
#
_symmetry.space_group_name_H-M   'P 1'
#
loop_
_entity.id
_entity.type
_entity.pdbx_description
1 polymer ?
#
loop_
_entity_poly.entity_id
_entity_poly.type
_entity_poly.pdbx_seq_one_letter_code
_entity_poly.pdbx_strand_id
1 'polypeptide(L)' 'MISLLELDDAVCRWPVTEAGENTGFCGHATGGKPPYCPYHRDKAHGEGTSAEQAALKNLKRIMHR' A
#
# COMPACT_ATOMS: atom_id res chain seq x y z
N MET A 1 -2.50 -6.12 -14.17
CA MET A 1 -2.83 -6.82 -12.91
C MET A 1 -1.78 -7.91 -12.71
N ILE A 2 -1.34 -8.12 -11.48
CA ILE A 2 -0.39 -9.18 -11.08
C ILE A 2 -0.90 -9.91 -9.83
N SER A 3 -0.43 -11.13 -9.58
CA SER A 3 -0.78 -11.91 -8.40
C SER A 3 0.02 -11.52 -7.16
N LEU A 4 -0.36 -12.05 -5.99
CA LEU A 4 0.38 -11.87 -4.73
C LEU A 4 1.84 -12.33 -4.83
N LEU A 5 2.10 -13.40 -5.58
CA LEU A 5 3.43 -14.01 -5.70
C LEU A 5 4.38 -13.17 -6.57
N GLU A 6 3.83 -12.24 -7.35
CA GLU A 6 4.57 -11.34 -8.24
C GLU A 6 4.79 -9.95 -7.64
N LEU A 7 4.34 -9.71 -6.39
CA LEU A 7 4.55 -8.43 -5.72
C LEU A 7 6.00 -8.26 -5.26
N ASP A 8 6.55 -7.09 -5.56
CA ASP A 8 7.79 -6.56 -4.98
C ASP A 8 7.59 -5.10 -4.51
N ASP A 9 8.68 -4.39 -4.20
CA ASP A 9 8.65 -2.98 -3.77
C ASP A 9 8.59 -1.98 -4.95
N ALA A 10 8.89 -2.42 -6.17
CA ALA A 10 8.86 -1.62 -7.38
C ALA A 10 7.46 -1.54 -8.01
N VAL A 11 6.54 -2.46 -7.66
CA VAL A 11 5.20 -2.56 -8.25
C VAL A 11 4.06 -2.17 -7.29
N CYS A 12 2.98 -1.65 -7.85
CA CYS A 12 1.83 -1.10 -7.13
C CYS A 12 0.98 -2.19 -6.49
N ARG A 13 0.77 -2.09 -5.17
CA ARG A 13 0.02 -3.04 -4.33
C ARG A 13 -1.47 -2.73 -4.18
N TRP A 14 -2.05 -1.93 -5.09
CA TRP A 14 -3.46 -1.58 -4.97
C TRP A 14 -4.33 -2.80 -5.33
N PRO A 15 -5.24 -3.24 -4.44
CA PRO A 15 -6.07 -4.40 -4.70
C PRO A 15 -7.10 -4.08 -5.79
N VAL A 16 -7.26 -4.99 -6.74
CA VAL A 16 -8.19 -4.84 -7.85
C VAL A 16 -9.43 -5.68 -7.56
N THR A 17 -10.54 -5.00 -7.20
CA THR A 17 -11.76 -5.61 -6.63
C THR A 17 -12.63 -6.38 -7.62
N GLU A 18 -12.36 -6.25 -8.92
CA GLU A 18 -13.05 -6.97 -10.01
C GLU A 18 -12.56 -8.42 -10.18
N ALA A 19 -11.56 -8.87 -9.41
CA ALA A 19 -10.88 -10.14 -9.61
C ALA A 19 -11.54 -11.37 -8.97
N GLY A 20 -12.69 -11.21 -8.29
CA GLY A 20 -13.43 -12.32 -7.68
C GLY A 20 -12.58 -13.14 -6.70
N GLU A 21 -12.49 -14.45 -6.92
CA GLU A 21 -11.69 -15.41 -6.12
C GLU A 21 -10.16 -15.27 -6.28
N ASN A 22 -9.69 -14.41 -7.19
CA ASN A 22 -8.27 -14.13 -7.38
C ASN A 22 -7.88 -12.83 -6.66
N THR A 23 -6.92 -12.89 -5.74
CA THR A 23 -6.34 -11.67 -5.16
C THR A 23 -5.40 -11.03 -6.19
N GLY A 24 -5.92 -10.06 -6.95
CA GLY A 24 -5.16 -9.32 -7.96
C GLY A 24 -4.71 -7.94 -7.48
N PHE A 25 -3.53 -7.52 -7.93
CA PHE A 25 -2.94 -6.20 -7.62
C PHE A 25 -2.68 -5.40 -8.90
N CYS A 26 -2.65 -4.08 -8.78
CA CYS A 26 -2.44 -3.17 -9.91
C CYS A 26 -1.16 -3.47 -10.72
N GLY A 27 -0.02 -3.64 -10.04
CA GLY A 27 1.25 -4.04 -10.65
C GLY A 27 2.01 -2.96 -11.43
N HIS A 28 1.47 -1.75 -11.59
CA HIS A 28 2.19 -0.64 -12.23
C HIS A 28 3.38 -0.18 -11.38
N ALA A 29 4.43 0.35 -12.03
CA ALA A 29 5.59 0.88 -11.32
C ALA A 29 5.21 1.94 -10.28
N THR A 30 5.80 1.85 -9.08
CA THR A 30 5.60 2.82 -7.99
C THR A 30 6.30 4.16 -8.25
N GLY A 31 7.18 4.21 -9.25
CA GLY A 31 7.99 5.40 -9.56
C GLY A 31 8.95 5.76 -8.42
N GLY A 32 9.49 4.75 -7.72
CA GLY A 32 10.43 4.91 -6.60
C GLY A 32 9.77 5.37 -5.29
N LYS A 33 8.44 5.38 -5.23
CA LYS A 33 7.67 5.79 -4.04
C LYS A 33 6.61 4.73 -3.72
N PRO A 34 7.01 3.59 -3.13
CA PRO A 34 6.08 2.54 -2.72
C PRO A 34 5.08 3.04 -1.67
N PRO A 35 3.90 2.38 -1.51
CA PRO A 35 3.50 1.10 -2.10
C PRO A 35 2.65 1.21 -3.38
N TYR A 36 2.35 2.41 -3.88
CA TYR A 36 1.38 2.62 -4.96
C TYR A 36 1.95 3.40 -6.15
N CYS A 37 1.46 3.09 -7.36
CA CYS A 37 1.69 3.91 -8.55
C CYS A 37 1.09 5.32 -8.36
N PRO A 38 1.47 6.32 -9.18
CA PRO A 38 0.96 7.70 -9.04
C PRO A 38 -0.57 7.76 -8.92
N TYR A 39 -1.28 7.05 -9.80
CA TYR A 39 -2.74 7.01 -9.79
C TYR A 39 -3.36 6.48 -8.48
N HIS A 40 -2.88 5.35 -7.98
CA HIS A 40 -3.45 4.72 -6.79
C HIS A 40 -3.00 5.37 -5.48
N ARG A 41 -1.89 6.10 -5.51
CA ARG A 41 -1.47 6.94 -4.40
C ARG A 41 -2.41 8.12 -4.21
N ASP A 42 -2.82 8.77 -5.28
CA ASP A 42 -3.80 9.87 -5.23
C ASP A 42 -5.17 9.36 -4.73
N LYS A 43 -5.49 8.08 -5.00
CA LYS A 43 -6.68 7.42 -4.44
C LYS A 43 -6.52 6.97 -2.98
N ALA A 44 -5.30 6.71 -2.51
CA ALA A 44 -5.03 6.23 -1.16
C ALA A 44 -5.14 7.33 -0.08
N HIS A 45 -5.64 8.52 -0.43
CA HIS A 45 -5.77 9.63 0.50
C HIS A 45 -6.76 9.32 1.63
N GLY A 46 -6.24 9.27 2.85
CA GLY A 46 -7.00 9.09 4.08
C GLY A 46 -6.07 9.15 5.30
N GLU A 47 -6.64 9.32 6.49
CA GLU A 47 -5.88 9.41 7.74
C GLU A 47 -5.42 8.05 8.30
N GLY A 48 -5.69 6.97 7.56
CA GLY A 48 -5.57 5.59 8.05
C GLY A 48 -6.63 5.26 9.11
N THR A 49 -6.63 4.04 9.59
CA THR A 49 -7.46 3.60 10.72
C THR A 49 -6.90 4.15 12.04
N SER A 50 -7.75 4.28 13.06
CA SER A 50 -7.32 4.69 14.41
C SER A 50 -6.20 3.79 14.97
N ALA A 51 -6.20 2.49 14.61
CA ALA A 51 -5.16 1.54 14.97
C ALA A 51 -3.81 1.89 14.31
N GLU A 52 -3.80 2.18 13.01
CA GLU A 52 -2.60 2.61 12.28
C GLU A 52 -2.05 3.94 12.83
N GLN A 53 -2.93 4.90 13.13
CA GLN A 53 -2.53 6.16 13.77
C GLN A 53 -1.89 5.94 15.14
N ALA A 54 -2.46 5.05 15.97
CA ALA A 54 -1.92 4.72 17.28
C ALA A 54 -0.56 4.01 17.17
N ALA A 55 -0.40 3.09 16.21
CA ALA A 55 0.86 2.40 15.96
C ALA A 55 1.99 3.38 15.60
N LEU A 56 1.73 4.35 14.71
CA LEU A 56 2.71 5.38 14.34
C LEU A 56 3.12 6.25 15.55
N LYS A 57 2.17 6.62 16.42
CA LYS A 57 2.47 7.37 17.65
C LYS A 57 3.38 6.57 18.58
N ASN A 58 3.12 5.27 18.73
CA ASN A 58 3.95 4.38 19.54
C ASN A 58 5.36 4.20 18.96
N LEU A 59 5.50 4.01 17.65
CA LEU A 59 6.81 3.92 16.99
C LEU A 59 7.63 5.19 17.21
N LYS A 60 7.04 6.37 16.99
CA LYS A 60 7.71 7.65 17.25
C LYS A 60 8.20 7.77 18.70
N ARG A 61 7.41 7.30 19.68
CA ARG A 61 7.79 7.29 21.09
C ARG A 61 8.97 6.36 21.39
N ILE A 62 9.08 5.23 20.70
CA ILE A 62 10.20 4.28 20.86
C ILE A 62 11.47 4.84 20.21
N MET A 63 11.38 5.48 19.05
CA MET A 63 12.54 5.99 18.30
C MET A 63 13.17 7.27 18.89
N HIS A 64 12.48 7.96 19.81
CA HIS A 64 13.00 9.16 20.52
C HIS A 64 13.48 8.84 21.95
N ARG A 65 13.72 7.57 22.26
CA ARG A 65 14.43 7.11 23.48
C ARG A 65 15.83 6.65 23.10
#